data_AF-A0A6J7I4Z3-F1
#
_entry.id   AF-A0A6J7I4Z3-F1
#
_cell.length_a   1.000
_cell.length_b   1.000
_cell.length_c   1.000
_cell.angle_alpha   90.00
_cell.angle_beta   90.00
_cell.angle_gamma   90.00
#
_symmetry.space_group_name_H-M   'P 1'
#
loop_
_entity.id
_entity.type
_entity.pdbx_description
1 polymer ?
#
loop_
_entity_poly.entity_id
_entity_poly.type
_entity_poly.pdbx_seq_one_letter_code
_entity_poly.pdbx_strand_id
1 'polypeptide(L)'
;MTEPTHIARGKRVVVAAAVEQHGHLLSARRTRPASLAGGWELPGGKVEPGEDPARALVRELREELAIDTVVVGQVAGPVDGDWPLSDDSVLRVMRVRIERGAPQPGVAHDQVRWLGPREVGEVAWLGPDLAPAAAAILRLDTWVDFPSGALEGHGVVTFVAPLPDGRAAVVLDRTPFHPIDHGWPDQPGDTGFLGGARVHDTLTGVLDDASRLVAGEAVPLRRGDPRGAWVVVHVVDPEHAPDPGARVALSVDAERRAAFSRGHSGCHLASLALNEATARFWAKPARRRDSRGFPMLDQMTISLSRIRPDGAFDTYRCGTSLRKAGFDAPAFLVERDVVAEEVNSLLAGWVARRSPSRIDSGGDPTLAARRQWWCDLPGGPAQIPCGGTHVSDLGQLGAVRVAYGITEQGFESTTSVG
;
A
#
# COMPACT_ATOMS: atom_id res chain seq x y z
N MET A 1 11.62 21.69 -46.92
CA MET A 1 10.43 21.59 -46.05
C MET A 1 10.92 21.12 -44.71
N THR A 2 11.06 22.03 -43.74
CA THR A 2 11.47 21.70 -42.37
C THR A 2 10.26 21.18 -41.62
N GLU A 3 10.29 19.90 -41.26
CA GLU A 3 9.26 19.23 -40.46
C GLU A 3 9.19 19.83 -39.05
N PRO A 4 8.00 19.83 -38.42
CA PRO A 4 7.82 20.44 -37.11
C PRO A 4 8.64 19.69 -36.06
N THR A 5 9.69 20.33 -35.56
CA THR A 5 10.34 19.93 -34.31
C THR A 5 9.33 20.13 -33.18
N HIS A 6 9.28 19.23 -32.20
CA HIS A 6 8.46 19.44 -31.00
C HIS A 6 9.05 20.58 -30.19
N ILE A 7 8.51 21.78 -30.45
CA ILE A 7 8.99 23.03 -29.92
C ILE A 7 8.01 23.51 -28.84
N ALA A 8 8.42 23.43 -27.57
CA ALA A 8 7.73 24.14 -26.49
C ALA A 8 8.30 25.58 -26.43
N ARG A 9 7.51 26.57 -26.87
CA ARG A 9 7.89 28.01 -26.91
C ARG A 9 9.28 28.33 -27.51
N GLY A 10 9.65 27.69 -28.62
CA GLY A 10 10.95 27.90 -29.28
C GLY A 10 12.07 26.97 -28.83
N LYS A 11 11.86 26.17 -27.77
CA LYS A 11 12.87 25.24 -27.23
C LYS A 11 12.65 23.79 -27.67
N ARG A 12 13.73 23.05 -27.88
CA ARG A 12 13.71 21.61 -28.18
C ARG A 12 13.30 20.80 -26.95
N VAL A 13 12.42 19.82 -27.14
CA VAL A 13 12.02 18.88 -26.07
C VAL A 13 12.95 17.67 -26.04
N VAL A 14 13.47 17.36 -24.85
CA VAL A 14 14.11 16.09 -24.50
C VAL A 14 13.18 15.37 -23.53
N VAL A 15 13.03 14.06 -23.65
CA VAL A 15 12.13 13.28 -22.79
C VAL A 15 12.92 12.48 -21.78
N ALA A 16 12.40 12.39 -20.56
CA ALA A 16 12.93 11.53 -19.51
C ALA A 16 11.79 10.80 -18.81
N ALA A 17 12.11 9.66 -18.23
CA ALA A 17 11.16 8.79 -17.56
C ALA A 17 11.33 8.85 -16.04
N ALA A 18 10.23 9.15 -15.35
CA ALA A 18 10.04 8.75 -13.97
C ALA A 18 9.47 7.33 -13.98
N VAL A 19 10.36 6.34 -14.02
CA VAL A 19 9.96 4.93 -13.91
C VAL A 19 9.86 4.58 -12.44
N GLU A 20 8.65 4.33 -11.97
CA GLU A 20 8.36 4.07 -10.56
C GLU A 20 8.08 2.57 -10.38
N GLN A 21 8.77 1.94 -9.44
CA GLN A 21 8.49 0.55 -9.06
C GLN A 21 8.72 0.36 -7.57
N HIS A 22 7.73 -0.18 -6.85
CA HIS A 22 7.84 -0.49 -5.42
C HIS A 22 8.39 0.68 -4.60
N GLY A 23 7.92 1.90 -4.90
CA GLY A 23 8.35 3.13 -4.25
C GLY A 23 9.81 3.50 -4.46
N HIS A 24 10.41 3.09 -5.58
CA HIS A 24 11.72 3.54 -6.05
C HIS A 24 11.61 4.16 -7.44
N LEU A 25 12.56 5.04 -7.75
CA LEU A 25 12.73 5.67 -9.05
C LEU A 25 13.90 5.02 -9.79
N LEU A 26 13.71 4.59 -11.04
CA LEU A 26 14.81 4.11 -11.87
C LEU A 26 15.71 5.28 -12.26
N SER A 27 17.01 5.11 -12.09
CA SER A 27 18.02 6.10 -12.46
C SER A 27 19.18 5.40 -13.15
N ALA A 28 19.79 6.08 -14.12
CA ALA A 28 20.87 5.54 -14.93
C ALA A 28 22.12 6.41 -14.82
N ARG A 29 23.30 5.78 -14.85
CA ARG A 29 24.58 6.48 -14.80
C ARG A 29 25.23 6.49 -16.16
N ARG A 30 25.53 7.69 -16.65
CA ARG A 30 25.94 7.90 -18.03
C ARG A 30 27.41 7.58 -18.28
N THR A 31 27.73 7.08 -19.47
CA THR A 31 29.11 6.79 -19.89
C THR A 31 29.71 7.85 -20.82
N ARG A 32 28.87 8.66 -21.48
CA ARG A 32 29.29 9.56 -22.55
C ARG A 32 28.36 10.76 -22.72
N PRO A 33 28.85 11.87 -23.31
CA PRO A 33 30.24 12.31 -23.44
C PRO A 33 31.03 12.32 -22.13
N ALA A 34 32.36 12.30 -22.25
CA ALA A 34 33.31 12.23 -21.13
C ALA A 34 33.10 13.32 -20.07
N SER A 35 32.61 14.51 -20.46
CA SER A 35 32.32 15.61 -19.54
C SER A 35 31.16 15.33 -18.58
N LEU A 36 30.30 14.36 -18.90
CA LEU A 36 29.11 13.99 -18.12
C LEU A 36 29.17 12.51 -17.66
N ALA A 37 30.26 11.81 -17.96
CA ALA A 37 30.44 10.41 -17.59
C ALA A 37 30.51 10.26 -16.07
N GLY A 38 29.81 9.24 -15.54
CA GLY A 38 29.67 9.00 -14.10
C GLY A 38 28.55 9.79 -13.42
N GLY A 39 27.92 10.75 -14.12
CA GLY A 39 26.75 11.46 -13.63
C GLY A 39 25.47 10.62 -13.75
N TRP A 40 24.55 10.82 -12.80
CA TRP A 40 23.24 10.15 -12.76
C TRP A 40 22.17 11.01 -13.44
N GLU A 41 21.26 10.36 -14.17
CA GLU A 41 20.15 11.00 -14.88
C GLU A 41 18.88 10.15 -14.83
N LEU A 42 17.75 10.79 -15.15
CA LEU A 42 16.52 10.07 -15.45
C LEU A 42 16.65 9.48 -16.86
N PRO A 43 16.35 8.19 -17.07
CA PRO A 43 16.54 7.56 -18.36
C PRO A 43 15.59 8.14 -19.41
N GLY A 44 16.10 8.34 -20.62
CA GLY A 44 15.36 8.92 -21.72
C GLY A 44 16.29 9.53 -22.76
N GLY A 45 15.73 10.29 -23.68
CA GLY A 45 16.49 10.74 -24.84
C GLY A 45 15.83 11.84 -25.63
N LYS A 46 16.36 12.05 -26.83
CA LYS A 46 15.92 13.14 -27.70
C LYS A 46 14.66 12.71 -28.46
N VAL A 47 13.76 13.67 -28.63
CA VAL A 47 12.61 13.49 -29.54
C VAL A 47 13.08 13.74 -30.97
N GLU A 48 12.81 12.80 -31.87
CA GLU A 48 13.11 12.98 -33.30
C GLU A 48 12.14 13.99 -33.95
N PRO A 49 12.53 14.64 -35.07
CA PRO A 49 11.62 15.51 -35.81
C PRO A 49 10.30 14.81 -36.17
N GLY A 50 9.16 15.43 -35.84
CA GLY A 50 7.83 14.84 -36.05
C GLY A 50 7.42 13.72 -35.08
N GLU A 51 8.29 13.25 -34.20
CA GLU A 51 8.02 12.12 -33.30
C GLU A 51 7.25 12.55 -32.04
N ASP A 52 6.10 11.95 -31.75
CA ASP A 52 5.38 12.23 -30.50
C ASP A 52 6.26 11.97 -29.26
N PRO A 53 6.35 12.90 -28.28
CA PRO A 53 7.22 12.74 -27.12
C PRO A 53 7.00 11.45 -26.32
N ALA A 54 5.75 10.99 -26.16
CA ALA A 54 5.47 9.77 -25.43
C ALA A 54 5.98 8.53 -26.20
N ARG A 55 5.83 8.53 -27.53
CA ARG A 55 6.42 7.50 -28.40
C ARG A 55 7.95 7.52 -28.37
N ALA A 56 8.56 8.69 -28.41
CA ALA A 56 10.00 8.86 -28.28
C ALA A 56 10.51 8.24 -26.98
N LEU A 57 9.85 8.54 -25.85
CA LEU A 57 10.28 8.00 -24.56
C LEU A 57 10.20 6.47 -24.52
N VAL A 58 9.10 5.88 -25.01
CA VAL A 58 8.95 4.42 -25.03
C VAL A 58 10.01 3.76 -25.94
N ARG A 59 10.37 4.39 -27.05
CA ARG A 59 11.44 3.93 -27.94
C ARG A 59 12.81 4.00 -27.23
N GLU A 60 13.16 5.14 -26.65
CA GLU A 60 14.42 5.34 -25.92
C GLU A 60 14.57 4.34 -24.76
N LEU A 61 13.52 4.14 -23.95
CA LEU A 61 13.57 3.16 -22.85
C LEU A 61 13.73 1.71 -23.35
N ARG A 62 13.18 1.37 -24.52
CA ARG A 62 13.41 0.05 -25.12
C ARG A 62 14.85 -0.11 -25.60
N GLU A 63 15.40 0.90 -26.25
CA GLU A 63 16.75 0.87 -26.83
C GLU A 63 17.84 0.91 -25.77
N GLU A 64 17.69 1.77 -24.76
CA GLU A 64 18.72 2.01 -23.76
C GLU A 64 18.60 1.10 -22.54
N LEU A 65 17.40 0.62 -22.22
CA LEU A 65 17.15 -0.14 -20.99
C LEU A 65 16.50 -1.51 -21.17
N ALA A 66 16.18 -1.90 -22.41
CA ALA A 66 15.55 -3.18 -22.74
C ALA A 66 14.19 -3.42 -22.04
N ILE A 67 13.42 -2.36 -21.81
CA ILE A 67 12.09 -2.42 -21.18
C ILE A 67 10.98 -1.95 -22.12
N ASP A 68 9.84 -2.64 -22.07
CA ASP A 68 8.59 -2.17 -22.68
C ASP A 68 7.80 -1.40 -21.63
N THR A 69 7.39 -0.17 -21.96
CA THR A 69 6.69 0.71 -21.01
C THR A 69 5.45 1.36 -21.59
N VAL A 70 4.59 1.84 -20.71
CA VAL A 70 3.47 2.75 -21.05
C VAL A 70 3.58 4.05 -20.25
N VAL A 71 3.27 5.17 -20.90
CA VAL A 71 3.19 6.48 -20.23
C VAL A 71 1.87 6.57 -19.46
N VAL A 72 1.94 6.96 -18.20
CA VAL A 72 0.79 7.04 -17.28
C VAL A 72 0.55 8.44 -16.71
N GLY A 73 1.46 9.38 -16.91
CA GLY A 73 1.35 10.74 -16.43
C GLY A 73 2.59 11.59 -16.68
N GLN A 74 2.70 12.73 -16.01
CA GLN A 74 3.82 13.66 -16.14
C GLN A 74 4.26 14.22 -14.78
N VAL A 75 5.57 14.36 -14.58
CA VAL A 75 6.15 15.12 -13.46
C VAL A 75 6.30 16.56 -13.91
N ALA A 76 5.33 17.40 -13.54
CA ALA A 76 5.24 18.78 -14.01
C ALA A 76 6.40 19.64 -13.49
N GLY A 77 7.13 20.26 -14.42
CA GLY A 77 8.14 21.26 -14.14
C GLY A 77 7.64 22.70 -14.26
N PRO A 78 8.48 23.68 -13.88
CA PRO A 78 8.08 25.09 -13.77
C PRO A 78 7.90 25.80 -15.13
N VAL A 79 8.31 25.19 -16.24
CA VAL A 79 8.25 25.80 -17.59
C VAL A 79 7.14 25.13 -18.39
N ASP A 80 5.90 25.59 -18.20
CA ASP A 80 4.69 25.02 -18.83
C ASP A 80 4.57 23.48 -18.67
N GLY A 81 4.97 22.96 -17.51
CA GLY A 81 4.96 21.51 -17.23
C GLY A 81 6.27 20.80 -17.56
N ASP A 82 7.23 21.45 -18.22
CA ASP A 82 8.56 20.92 -18.48
C ASP A 82 9.63 21.51 -17.54
N TRP A 83 10.78 20.86 -17.44
CA TRP A 83 11.91 21.26 -16.61
C TRP A 83 13.00 21.98 -17.42
N PRO A 84 13.70 22.99 -16.86
CA PRO A 84 14.84 23.61 -17.54
C PRO A 84 15.95 22.58 -17.80
N LEU A 85 16.42 22.49 -19.05
CA LEU A 85 17.55 21.62 -19.43
C LEU A 85 18.75 22.43 -19.93
N SER A 86 18.50 23.36 -20.84
CA SER A 86 19.49 24.33 -21.32
C SER A 86 18.80 25.60 -21.84
N ASP A 87 19.56 26.54 -22.39
CA ASP A 87 19.00 27.74 -23.02
C ASP A 87 18.04 27.38 -24.17
N ASP A 88 18.38 26.35 -24.96
CA ASP A 88 17.64 25.94 -26.16
C ASP A 88 16.78 24.68 -25.98
N SER A 89 16.72 24.10 -24.78
CA SER A 89 15.98 22.86 -24.53
C SER A 89 15.30 22.78 -23.17
N VAL A 90 14.24 21.97 -23.12
CA VAL A 90 13.51 21.61 -21.90
C VAL A 90 13.49 20.08 -21.75
N LEU A 91 13.38 19.61 -20.51
CA LEU A 91 13.24 18.20 -20.17
C LEU A 91 11.78 17.91 -19.79
N ARG A 92 11.10 17.10 -20.60
CA ARG A 92 9.75 16.60 -20.32
C ARG A 92 9.84 15.28 -19.58
N VAL A 93 9.52 15.30 -18.28
CA VAL A 93 9.58 14.11 -17.43
C VAL A 93 8.21 13.45 -17.37
N MET A 94 8.09 12.26 -17.95
CA MET A 94 6.85 11.49 -17.97
C MET A 94 6.91 10.33 -16.99
N ARG A 95 5.80 10.08 -16.28
CA ARG A 95 5.64 8.89 -15.45
C ARG A 95 5.39 7.69 -16.34
N VAL A 96 6.13 6.61 -16.12
CA VAL A 96 6.00 5.40 -16.92
C VAL A 96 5.87 4.17 -16.05
N ARG A 97 5.13 3.18 -16.56
CA ARG A 97 4.99 1.86 -15.96
C ARG A 97 5.60 0.81 -16.88
N ILE A 98 6.41 -0.07 -16.31
CA ILE A 98 6.97 -1.23 -17.03
C ILE A 98 5.85 -2.24 -17.27
N GLU A 99 5.69 -2.66 -18.52
CA GLU A 99 4.81 -3.77 -18.91
C GLU A 99 5.60 -5.07 -19.00
N ARG A 100 6.83 -5.02 -19.54
CA ARG A 100 7.71 -6.19 -19.71
C ARG A 100 9.18 -5.79 -19.63
N GLY A 101 10.00 -6.76 -19.24
CA GLY A 101 11.45 -6.62 -19.13
C GLY A 101 11.90 -6.20 -17.73
N ALA A 102 13.21 -6.26 -17.51
CA ALA A 102 13.88 -5.74 -16.34
C ALA A 102 14.97 -4.78 -16.82
N PRO A 103 15.09 -3.57 -16.25
CA PRO A 103 16.06 -2.59 -16.73
C PRO A 103 17.49 -3.13 -16.70
N GLN A 104 18.19 -2.97 -17.82
CA GLN A 104 19.61 -3.29 -17.96
C GLN A 104 20.35 -2.09 -18.55
N PRO A 105 21.59 -1.79 -18.14
CA PRO A 105 22.33 -0.69 -18.71
C PRO A 105 22.65 -0.97 -20.18
N GLY A 106 22.23 -0.07 -21.08
CA GLY A 106 22.57 -0.09 -22.50
C GLY A 106 23.92 0.55 -22.81
N VAL A 107 24.13 1.00 -24.05
CA VAL A 107 25.42 1.59 -24.48
C VAL A 107 25.67 2.97 -23.87
N ALA A 108 24.62 3.71 -23.54
CA ALA A 108 24.71 5.05 -22.96
C ALA A 108 24.97 5.06 -21.44
N HIS A 109 24.79 3.92 -20.77
CA HIS A 109 24.84 3.80 -19.32
C HIS A 109 25.72 2.63 -18.89
N ASP A 110 26.51 2.79 -17.83
CA ASP A 110 27.27 1.67 -17.25
C ASP A 110 26.58 1.06 -16.03
N GLN A 111 25.59 1.76 -15.49
CA GLN A 111 24.85 1.32 -14.32
C GLN A 111 23.41 1.85 -14.35
N VAL A 112 22.50 1.02 -13.84
CA VAL A 112 21.12 1.39 -13.49
C VAL A 112 20.87 1.06 -12.03
N ARG A 113 20.13 1.89 -11.31
CA ARG A 113 19.72 1.66 -9.92
C ARG A 113 18.28 2.12 -9.69
N TRP A 114 17.62 1.42 -8.79
CA TRP A 114 16.36 1.85 -8.18
C TRP A 114 16.71 2.68 -6.96
N LEU A 115 16.39 3.97 -6.97
CA LEU A 115 16.67 4.89 -5.88
C LEU A 115 15.38 5.18 -5.10
N GLY A 116 15.39 4.89 -3.80
CA GLY A 116 14.35 5.33 -2.89
C GLY A 116 14.52 6.80 -2.47
N PRO A 117 13.57 7.33 -1.68
CA PRO A 117 13.56 8.73 -1.25
C PRO A 117 14.82 9.19 -0.51
N ARG A 118 15.53 8.29 0.18
CA ARG A 118 16.81 8.59 0.85
C ARG A 118 18.00 8.59 -0.09
N GLU A 119 18.02 7.64 -1.02
CA GLU A 119 19.16 7.39 -1.92
C GLU A 119 19.26 8.45 -3.03
N VAL A 120 18.15 9.13 -3.36
CA VAL A 120 18.16 10.18 -4.38
C VAL A 120 19.11 11.32 -4.05
N GLY A 121 19.29 11.65 -2.76
CA GLY A 121 20.21 12.70 -2.34
C GLY A 121 21.67 12.26 -2.30
N GLU A 122 21.94 10.96 -2.48
CA GLU A 122 23.27 10.37 -2.27
C GLU A 122 24.05 10.17 -3.57
N VAL A 123 23.38 10.23 -4.72
CA VAL A 123 24.01 10.05 -6.04
C VAL A 123 24.41 11.38 -6.68
N ALA A 124 25.49 11.36 -7.46
CA ALA A 124 25.98 12.53 -8.19
C ALA A 124 25.13 12.79 -9.44
N TRP A 125 23.97 13.43 -9.26
CA TRP A 125 23.08 13.82 -10.35
C TRP A 125 23.73 14.80 -11.32
N LEU A 126 23.39 14.66 -12.60
CA LEU A 126 23.51 15.75 -13.54
C LEU A 126 22.58 16.89 -13.10
N GLY A 127 23.09 18.13 -13.12
CA GLY A 127 22.39 19.29 -12.56
C GLY A 127 20.92 19.43 -12.99
N PRO A 128 20.60 19.30 -14.29
CA PRO A 128 19.21 19.39 -14.77
C PRO A 128 18.26 18.28 -14.27
N ASP A 129 18.79 17.13 -13.87
CA ASP A 129 18.00 15.95 -13.51
C ASP A 129 17.63 15.90 -12.03
N LEU A 130 18.42 16.54 -11.16
CA LEU A 130 18.21 16.49 -9.71
C LEU A 130 16.83 17.00 -9.28
N ALA A 131 16.42 18.18 -9.75
CA ALA A 131 15.13 18.77 -9.37
C ALA A 131 13.93 17.94 -9.87
N PRO A 132 13.88 17.49 -11.13
CA PRO A 132 12.84 16.56 -11.58
C PRO A 132 12.85 15.22 -10.84
N ALA A 133 14.02 14.64 -10.55
CA ALA A 133 14.11 13.39 -9.79
C ALA A 133 13.58 13.55 -8.36
N ALA A 134 13.94 14.64 -7.69
CA ALA A 134 13.41 14.99 -6.37
C ALA A 134 11.88 15.16 -6.41
N ALA A 135 11.35 15.86 -7.42
CA ALA A 135 9.91 16.04 -7.59
C ALA A 135 9.17 14.74 -7.90
N ALA A 136 9.76 13.83 -8.67
CA ALA A 136 9.19 12.50 -8.93
C ALA A 136 9.11 11.66 -7.66
N ILE A 137 10.14 11.72 -6.82
CA ILE A 137 10.20 10.95 -5.57
C ILE A 137 9.15 11.35 -4.54
N LEU A 138 8.82 12.64 -4.46
CA LEU A 138 7.74 13.12 -3.59
C LEU A 138 6.35 12.58 -3.99
N ARG A 139 6.24 11.92 -5.14
CA ARG A 139 5.01 11.33 -5.68
C ARG A 139 5.03 9.80 -5.64
N LEU A 140 6.00 9.20 -4.95
CA LEU A 140 6.02 7.76 -4.73
C LEU A 140 5.06 7.39 -3.60
N ASP A 141 4.52 6.17 -3.70
CA ASP A 141 3.74 5.59 -2.62
C ASP A 141 4.58 5.51 -1.33
N THR A 142 3.98 5.84 -0.19
CA THR A 142 4.65 5.75 1.11
C THR A 142 5.10 4.31 1.38
N TRP A 143 6.34 4.13 1.77
CA TRP A 143 6.83 2.85 2.29
C TRP A 143 6.30 2.59 3.68
N VAL A 144 5.88 1.35 3.94
CA VAL A 144 5.24 1.00 5.20
C VAL A 144 5.99 -0.14 5.89
N ASP A 145 6.42 0.13 7.13
CA ASP A 145 7.16 -0.85 7.94
C ASP A 145 6.25 -1.64 8.87
N PHE A 146 5.02 -1.16 9.11
CA PHE A 146 4.06 -1.82 10.01
C PHE A 146 3.80 -3.31 9.72
N PRO A 147 3.83 -3.81 8.45
CA PRO A 147 3.59 -5.23 8.19
C PRO A 147 4.63 -6.15 8.84
N SER A 148 5.84 -5.63 9.08
CA SER A 148 6.91 -6.35 9.78
C SER A 148 6.80 -6.31 11.31
N GLY A 149 5.83 -5.57 11.85
CA GLY A 149 5.70 -5.29 13.28
C GLY A 149 6.56 -4.13 13.78
N ALA A 150 7.18 -3.35 12.89
CA ALA A 150 7.96 -2.18 13.29
C ALA A 150 7.09 -1.18 14.07
N LEU A 151 7.66 -0.66 15.16
CA LEU A 151 7.04 0.36 16.02
C LEU A 151 7.83 1.68 16.02
N GLU A 152 9.09 1.64 15.60
CA GLU A 152 9.97 2.79 15.54
C GLU A 152 10.56 2.93 14.14
N GLY A 153 10.90 4.16 13.76
CA GLY A 153 11.47 4.43 12.45
C GLY A 153 11.90 5.87 12.27
N HIS A 154 12.27 6.20 11.03
CA HIS A 154 12.53 7.57 10.60
C HIS A 154 11.90 7.78 9.24
N GLY A 155 11.39 8.98 8.98
CA GLY A 155 10.89 9.39 7.67
C GLY A 155 11.30 10.83 7.35
N VAL A 156 11.28 11.16 6.07
CA VAL A 156 11.38 12.52 5.55
C VAL A 156 9.96 13.00 5.25
N VAL A 157 9.60 14.16 5.78
CA VAL A 157 8.31 14.80 5.51
C VAL A 157 8.25 15.21 4.04
N THR A 158 7.36 14.61 3.26
CA THR A 158 7.24 14.88 1.82
C THR A 158 6.14 15.89 1.52
N PHE A 159 5.12 15.97 2.36
CA PHE A 159 3.97 16.84 2.15
C PHE A 159 3.28 17.20 3.47
N VAL A 160 2.82 18.43 3.59
CA VAL A 160 2.00 18.91 4.72
C VAL A 160 0.83 19.72 4.17
N ALA A 161 -0.38 19.45 4.67
CA ALA A 161 -1.59 20.19 4.28
C ALA A 161 -2.59 20.32 5.44
N PRO A 162 -3.43 21.36 5.45
CA PRO A 162 -4.52 21.45 6.40
C PRO A 162 -5.61 20.39 6.10
N LEU A 163 -6.24 19.89 7.15
CA LEU A 163 -7.42 19.04 7.09
C LEU A 163 -8.70 19.85 7.40
N PRO A 164 -9.89 19.38 6.96
CA PRO A 164 -11.15 20.10 7.15
C PRO A 164 -11.54 20.37 8.61
N ASP A 165 -11.05 19.55 9.54
CA ASP A 165 -11.29 19.65 10.99
C ASP A 165 -10.31 20.60 11.69
N GLY A 166 -9.45 21.31 10.94
CA GLY A 166 -8.46 22.24 11.46
C GLY A 166 -7.14 21.58 11.88
N ARG A 167 -6.99 20.27 11.69
CA ARG A 167 -5.74 19.52 11.93
C ARG A 167 -4.78 19.66 10.76
N ALA A 168 -3.55 19.18 10.92
CA ALA A 168 -2.59 19.06 9.82
C ALA A 168 -2.42 17.59 9.42
N ALA A 169 -2.42 17.35 8.11
CA ALA A 169 -1.99 16.11 7.49
C ALA A 169 -0.49 16.19 7.20
N VAL A 170 0.27 15.23 7.71
CA VAL A 170 1.71 15.07 7.44
C VAL A 170 1.94 13.75 6.72
N VAL A 171 2.58 13.82 5.55
CA VAL A 171 2.97 12.65 4.75
C VAL A 171 4.47 12.48 4.80
N LEU A 172 4.93 11.24 4.88
CA LEU A 172 6.35 10.88 4.82
C LEU A 172 6.61 9.87 3.71
N ASP A 173 7.89 9.80 3.34
CA ASP A 173 8.42 8.79 2.44
C ASP A 173 8.26 7.36 2.99
N ARG A 174 8.43 7.19 4.30
CA ARG A 174 8.42 5.90 4.99
C ARG A 174 7.88 6.04 6.42
N THR A 175 7.10 5.06 6.87
CA THR A 175 6.54 5.08 8.23
C THR A 175 6.24 3.69 8.82
N PRO A 176 6.45 3.48 10.13
CA PRO A 176 5.96 2.31 10.85
C PRO A 176 4.48 2.40 11.25
N PHE A 177 3.79 3.53 11.01
CA PHE A 177 2.39 3.72 11.37
C PHE A 177 1.47 2.98 10.39
N HIS A 178 0.53 2.21 10.94
CA HIS A 178 -0.55 1.57 10.22
C HIS A 178 -1.69 2.57 10.01
N PRO A 179 -2.08 2.88 8.76
CA PRO A 179 -3.24 3.73 8.49
C PRO A 179 -4.55 2.94 8.56
N ILE A 180 -5.65 3.60 8.92
CA ILE A 180 -6.99 3.07 8.62
C ILE A 180 -7.18 2.96 7.10
N ASP A 181 -7.68 1.81 6.65
CA ASP A 181 -8.03 1.52 5.26
C ASP A 181 -9.35 2.22 4.90
N HIS A 182 -9.38 3.03 3.84
CA HIS A 182 -10.57 3.76 3.41
C HIS A 182 -11.63 2.88 2.72
N GLY A 183 -11.22 1.74 2.15
CA GLY A 183 -12.09 0.78 1.49
C GLY A 183 -12.62 -0.32 2.42
N TRP A 184 -11.90 -0.63 3.51
CA TRP A 184 -12.32 -1.56 4.54
C TRP A 184 -11.80 -1.13 5.94
N PRO A 185 -12.45 -0.15 6.59
CA PRO A 185 -11.97 0.48 7.83
C PRO A 185 -12.23 -0.36 9.08
N ASP A 186 -11.83 -1.64 9.09
CA ASP A 186 -12.08 -2.55 10.21
C ASP A 186 -11.13 -2.34 11.39
N GLN A 187 -9.84 -2.08 11.11
CA GLN A 187 -8.83 -1.76 12.11
C GLN A 187 -8.54 -0.24 12.14
N PRO A 188 -8.62 0.40 13.32
CA PRO A 188 -8.21 1.79 13.49
C PRO A 188 -6.75 2.06 13.09
N GLY A 189 -6.51 3.29 12.64
CA GLY A 189 -5.16 3.81 12.41
C GLY A 189 -4.36 3.89 13.70
N ASP A 190 -3.04 3.94 13.59
CA ASP A 190 -2.17 4.11 14.74
C ASP A 190 -2.13 5.53 15.28
N THR A 191 -1.74 5.59 16.54
CA THR A 191 -1.36 6.80 17.25
C THR A 191 0.08 6.69 17.71
N GLY A 192 0.68 7.82 18.09
CA GLY A 192 2.07 7.85 18.53
C GLY A 192 2.67 9.25 18.40
N PHE A 193 3.95 9.31 18.05
CA PHE A 193 4.68 10.56 17.88
C PHE A 193 5.51 10.59 16.60
N LEU A 194 5.63 11.79 16.06
CA LEU A 194 6.41 12.11 14.87
C LEU A 194 7.21 13.39 15.15
N GLY A 195 8.52 13.27 15.35
CA GLY A 195 9.37 14.42 15.69
C GLY A 195 8.93 15.18 16.95
N GLY A 196 8.27 14.50 17.89
CA GLY A 196 7.66 15.12 19.09
C GLY A 196 6.21 15.57 18.91
N ALA A 197 5.71 15.69 17.68
CA ALA A 197 4.30 15.95 17.41
C ALA A 197 3.44 14.73 17.72
N ARG A 198 2.33 14.90 18.44
CA ARG A 198 1.39 13.80 18.69
C ARG A 198 0.64 13.47 17.40
N VAL A 199 0.65 12.19 17.02
CA VAL A 199 -0.19 11.64 15.95
C VAL A 199 -1.48 11.14 16.59
N HIS A 200 -2.60 11.78 16.23
CA HIS A 200 -3.92 11.50 16.80
C HIS A 200 -4.66 10.42 16.03
N ASP A 201 -4.38 10.31 14.73
CA ASP A 201 -4.84 9.22 13.88
C ASP A 201 -3.91 9.07 12.67
N THR A 202 -3.97 7.93 12.00
CA THR A 202 -3.22 7.65 10.78
C THR A 202 -4.19 7.16 9.71
N LEU A 203 -4.23 7.83 8.57
CA LEU A 203 -5.21 7.60 7.50
C LEU A 203 -4.54 7.14 6.21
N THR A 204 -5.25 6.34 5.42
CA THR A 204 -4.89 6.16 4.01
C THR A 204 -5.24 7.44 3.25
N GLY A 205 -4.37 7.89 2.36
CA GLY A 205 -4.62 9.03 1.49
C GLY A 205 -4.09 8.81 0.07
N VAL A 206 -4.48 9.73 -0.80
CA VAL A 206 -4.01 9.81 -2.18
C VAL A 206 -3.56 11.24 -2.48
N LEU A 207 -2.34 11.39 -2.98
CA LEU A 207 -1.85 12.62 -3.61
C LEU A 207 -2.00 12.51 -5.13
N ASP A 208 -2.70 13.47 -5.74
CA ASP A 208 -2.81 13.54 -7.20
C ASP A 208 -1.66 14.31 -7.85
N ASP A 209 -1.61 14.31 -9.19
CA ASP A 209 -0.55 14.98 -9.97
C ASP A 209 -0.48 16.51 -9.74
N ALA A 210 -1.55 17.11 -9.22
CA ALA A 210 -1.63 18.52 -8.85
C ALA A 210 -1.28 18.76 -7.37
N SER A 211 -0.73 17.75 -6.68
CA SER A 211 -0.38 17.80 -5.25
C SER A 211 -1.58 18.09 -4.35
N ARG A 212 -2.79 17.66 -4.75
CA ARG A 212 -3.97 17.71 -3.89
C ARG A 212 -4.06 16.41 -3.11
N LEU A 213 -4.17 16.54 -1.78
CA LEU A 213 -4.36 15.41 -0.87
C LEU A 213 -5.85 15.15 -0.66
N VAL A 214 -6.25 13.89 -0.82
CA VAL A 214 -7.53 13.37 -0.34
C VAL A 214 -7.24 12.26 0.65
N ALA A 215 -7.84 12.29 1.84
CA ALA A 215 -7.53 11.35 2.93
C ALA A 215 -8.79 10.71 3.53
N GLY A 216 -8.62 9.52 4.10
CA GLY A 216 -9.67 8.76 4.78
C GLY A 216 -10.83 8.40 3.85
N GLU A 217 -12.06 8.48 4.38
CA GLU A 217 -13.30 8.11 3.67
C GLU A 217 -13.56 8.95 2.40
N ALA A 218 -12.91 10.11 2.27
CA ALA A 218 -13.04 10.96 1.09
C ALA A 218 -12.32 10.40 -0.15
N VAL A 219 -11.43 9.42 0.01
CA VAL A 219 -10.65 8.83 -1.09
C VAL A 219 -11.58 8.11 -2.08
N PRO A 220 -11.70 8.56 -3.35
CA PRO A 220 -12.63 7.98 -4.31
C PRO A 220 -12.04 6.79 -5.07
N LEU A 221 -10.76 6.49 -4.84
CA LEU A 221 -10.00 5.50 -5.59
C LEU A 221 -9.94 4.16 -4.84
N ARG A 222 -9.81 3.06 -5.57
CA ARG A 222 -9.47 1.77 -4.97
C ARG A 222 -7.97 1.69 -4.79
N ARG A 223 -7.51 1.08 -3.68
CA ARG A 223 -6.09 0.84 -3.40
C ARG A 223 -5.34 0.30 -4.64
N GLY A 224 -4.22 0.93 -4.98
CA GLY A 224 -3.40 0.61 -6.14
C GLY A 224 -3.88 1.22 -7.48
N ASP A 225 -4.88 2.10 -7.48
CA ASP A 225 -5.22 2.89 -8.67
C ASP A 225 -4.03 3.79 -9.05
N PRO A 226 -3.57 3.78 -10.31
CA PRO A 226 -2.34 4.47 -10.73
C PRO A 226 -2.48 6.00 -10.85
N ARG A 227 -3.70 6.54 -10.70
CA ARG A 227 -3.99 7.98 -10.86
C ARG A 227 -3.48 8.87 -9.73
N GLY A 228 -2.96 8.30 -8.64
CA GLY A 228 -2.36 9.06 -7.56
C GLY A 228 -1.43 8.20 -6.71
N ALA A 229 -0.59 8.88 -5.95
CA ALA A 229 0.33 8.25 -5.01
C ALA A 229 -0.40 7.87 -3.72
N TRP A 230 -0.29 6.62 -3.31
CA TRP A 230 -0.87 6.07 -2.09
C TRP A 230 0.00 6.44 -0.89
N VAL A 231 -0.53 7.29 -0.02
CA VAL A 231 0.22 7.88 1.07
C VAL A 231 -0.36 7.55 2.44
N VAL A 232 0.52 7.47 3.44
CA VAL A 232 0.11 7.42 4.84
C VAL A 232 0.04 8.85 5.37
N VAL A 233 -1.15 9.24 5.82
CA VAL A 233 -1.43 10.57 6.36
C VAL A 233 -1.43 10.51 7.88
N HIS A 234 -0.53 11.25 8.51
CA HIS A 234 -0.42 11.36 9.96
C HIS A 234 -1.14 12.64 10.40
N VAL A 235 -2.17 12.49 11.24
CA VAL A 235 -3.01 13.61 11.69
C VAL A 235 -2.40 14.21 12.97
N VAL A 236 -1.91 15.44 12.87
CA VAL A 236 -1.21 16.15 13.96
C VAL A 236 -1.82 17.52 14.21
N ASP A 237 -1.42 18.16 15.31
CA ASP A 237 -1.78 19.54 15.61
C ASP A 237 -0.96 20.47 14.70
N PRO A 238 -1.56 21.46 14.01
CA PRO A 238 -0.85 22.28 13.02
C PRO A 238 0.40 22.98 13.56
N GLU A 239 0.37 23.45 14.80
CA GLU A 239 1.48 24.14 15.45
C GLU A 239 2.68 23.22 15.77
N HIS A 240 2.47 21.91 15.70
CA HIS A 240 3.50 20.88 15.90
C HIS A 240 3.84 20.15 14.60
N ALA A 241 3.23 20.50 13.46
CA ALA A 241 3.53 19.86 12.19
C ALA A 241 4.97 20.20 11.76
N PRO A 242 5.83 19.20 11.48
CA PRO A 242 7.17 19.47 10.98
C PRO A 242 7.14 20.01 9.54
N ASP A 243 8.19 20.73 9.17
CA ASP A 243 8.32 21.27 7.83
C ASP A 243 8.58 20.18 6.77
N PRO A 244 8.07 20.35 5.53
CA PRO A 244 8.49 19.54 4.39
C PRO A 244 10.02 19.51 4.24
N GLY A 245 10.57 18.32 3.98
CA GLY A 245 12.01 18.06 3.92
C GLY A 245 12.66 17.70 5.26
N ALA A 246 11.97 17.92 6.40
CA ALA A 246 12.50 17.52 7.69
C ALA A 246 12.58 16.00 7.83
N ARG A 247 13.72 15.50 8.33
CA ARG A 247 13.86 14.10 8.76
C ARG A 247 13.44 13.99 10.22
N VAL A 248 12.44 13.15 10.49
CA VAL A 248 11.82 13.00 11.82
C VAL A 248 11.90 11.56 12.31
N ALA A 249 12.08 11.40 13.62
CA ALA A 249 11.94 10.11 14.29
C ALA A 249 10.45 9.80 14.52
N LEU A 250 10.10 8.51 14.40
CA LEU A 250 8.73 8.00 14.44
C LEU A 250 8.63 6.95 15.54
N SER A 251 7.60 7.04 16.39
CA SER A 251 7.31 6.04 17.42
C SER A 251 5.81 5.79 17.53
N VAL A 252 5.37 4.56 17.27
CA VAL A 252 3.99 4.10 17.39
C VAL A 252 3.68 3.76 18.85
N ASP A 253 2.45 4.00 19.29
CA ASP A 253 1.94 3.50 20.56
C ASP A 253 1.94 1.96 20.59
N ALA A 254 2.97 1.40 21.23
CA ALA A 254 3.25 -0.03 21.23
C ALA A 254 2.14 -0.85 21.91
N GLU A 255 1.60 -0.36 23.03
CA GLU A 255 0.56 -1.06 23.79
C GLU A 255 -0.73 -1.12 22.97
N ARG A 256 -1.15 0.03 22.43
CA ARG A 256 -2.33 0.12 21.57
C ARG A 256 -2.18 -0.76 20.34
N ARG A 257 -1.03 -0.69 19.64
CA ARG A 257 -0.77 -1.50 18.44
C ARG A 257 -0.82 -2.99 18.76
N ALA A 258 -0.24 -3.42 19.87
CA ALA A 258 -0.24 -4.82 20.28
C ALA A 258 -1.67 -5.33 20.53
N ALA A 259 -2.52 -4.55 21.21
CA ALA A 259 -3.90 -4.92 21.48
C ALA A 259 -4.74 -5.07 20.20
N PHE A 260 -4.62 -4.14 19.25
CA PHE A 260 -5.29 -4.26 17.95
C PHE A 260 -4.73 -5.42 17.11
N SER A 261 -3.42 -5.67 17.15
CA SER A 261 -2.80 -6.80 16.44
C SER A 261 -3.28 -8.15 16.97
N ARG A 262 -3.47 -8.27 18.29
CA ARG A 262 -4.10 -9.44 18.92
C ARG A 262 -5.54 -9.60 18.49
N GLY A 263 -6.35 -8.53 18.58
CA GLY A 263 -7.74 -8.53 18.13
C GLY A 263 -7.91 -8.94 16.67
N HIS A 264 -7.09 -8.38 15.77
CA HIS A 264 -7.15 -8.67 14.33
C HIS A 264 -6.76 -10.12 14.03
N SER A 265 -5.70 -10.61 14.65
CA SER A 265 -5.26 -12.00 14.48
C SER A 265 -6.30 -12.98 15.03
N GLY A 266 -6.90 -12.67 16.18
CA GLY A 266 -8.02 -13.44 16.74
C GLY A 266 -9.22 -13.47 15.80
N CYS A 267 -9.59 -12.34 15.20
CA CYS A 267 -10.66 -12.23 14.21
C CYS A 267 -10.44 -13.14 12.99
N HIS A 268 -9.21 -13.18 12.46
CA HIS A 268 -8.87 -14.07 11.35
C HIS A 268 -8.93 -15.55 11.71
N LEU A 269 -8.47 -15.92 12.91
CA LEU A 269 -8.62 -17.31 13.37
C LEU A 269 -10.11 -17.65 13.55
N ALA A 270 -10.90 -16.73 14.12
CA ALA A 270 -12.34 -16.92 14.30
C ALA A 270 -13.07 -17.13 12.97
N SER A 271 -12.74 -16.36 11.92
CA SER A 271 -13.36 -16.50 10.61
C SER A 271 -13.02 -17.83 9.92
N LEU A 272 -11.77 -18.28 10.04
CA LEU A 272 -11.35 -19.60 9.53
C LEU A 272 -12.02 -20.75 10.27
N ALA A 273 -12.11 -20.66 11.60
CA ALA A 273 -12.79 -21.66 12.42
C ALA A 273 -14.29 -21.70 12.13
N LEU A 274 -14.93 -20.55 11.90
CA LEU A 274 -16.31 -20.46 11.48
C LEU A 274 -16.54 -21.17 10.13
N ASN A 275 -15.68 -20.97 9.14
CA ASN A 275 -15.78 -21.67 7.85
C ASN A 275 -15.70 -23.20 8.01
N GLU A 276 -14.78 -23.68 8.85
CA GLU A 276 -14.60 -25.10 9.12
C GLU A 276 -15.82 -25.70 9.86
N ALA A 277 -16.22 -25.11 10.98
CA ALA A 277 -17.33 -25.62 11.80
C ALA A 277 -18.67 -25.57 11.05
N THR A 278 -18.86 -24.62 10.14
CA THR A 278 -20.10 -24.47 9.38
C THR A 278 -20.13 -25.27 8.08
N ALA A 279 -19.07 -26.01 7.74
CA ALA A 279 -18.99 -26.80 6.50
C ALA A 279 -20.16 -27.80 6.37
N ARG A 280 -20.67 -28.34 7.48
CA ARG A 280 -21.79 -29.31 7.51
C ARG A 280 -23.14 -28.73 7.07
N PHE A 281 -23.33 -27.41 7.11
CA PHE A 281 -24.58 -26.76 6.71
C PHE A 281 -24.65 -26.47 5.20
N TRP A 282 -23.64 -26.89 4.42
CA TRP A 282 -23.62 -26.73 2.97
C TRP A 282 -24.18 -27.96 2.27
N ALA A 283 -25.37 -27.86 1.70
CA ALA A 283 -26.02 -28.92 0.92
C ALA A 283 -25.40 -29.12 -0.47
N LYS A 284 -24.55 -28.18 -0.92
CA LYS A 284 -23.87 -28.21 -2.22
C LYS A 284 -22.42 -27.75 -2.04
N PRO A 285 -21.48 -28.21 -2.89
CA PRO A 285 -20.13 -27.68 -2.88
C PRO A 285 -20.13 -26.15 -3.06
N ALA A 286 -19.60 -25.42 -2.09
CA ALA A 286 -19.46 -23.98 -2.16
C ALA A 286 -18.51 -23.59 -3.30
N ARG A 287 -18.87 -22.53 -4.04
CA ARG A 287 -18.05 -22.02 -5.15
C ARG A 287 -16.75 -21.36 -4.68
N ARG A 288 -16.77 -20.78 -3.48
CA ARG A 288 -15.59 -20.15 -2.85
C ARG A 288 -15.19 -20.95 -1.64
N ARG A 289 -13.89 -21.21 -1.54
CA ARG A 289 -13.27 -21.91 -0.43
C ARG A 289 -12.09 -21.10 0.07
N ASP A 290 -11.85 -21.14 1.36
CA ASP A 290 -10.66 -20.54 1.93
C ASP A 290 -9.41 -21.33 1.54
N SER A 291 -8.25 -20.83 1.96
CA SER A 291 -6.96 -21.45 1.73
C SER A 291 -6.81 -22.85 2.32
N ARG A 292 -7.67 -23.24 3.26
CA ARG A 292 -7.72 -24.58 3.89
C ARG A 292 -8.78 -25.48 3.27
N GLY A 293 -9.50 -25.00 2.25
CA GLY A 293 -10.47 -25.76 1.49
C GLY A 293 -11.88 -25.75 2.07
N PHE A 294 -12.17 -25.00 3.12
CA PHE A 294 -13.51 -24.92 3.71
C PHE A 294 -14.37 -23.87 3.00
N PRO A 295 -15.70 -24.05 2.89
CA PRO A 295 -16.60 -23.03 2.37
C PRO A 295 -16.45 -21.67 3.07
N MET A 296 -16.29 -20.58 2.30
CA MET A 296 -16.08 -19.23 2.87
C MET A 296 -17.39 -18.58 3.31
N LEU A 297 -18.06 -19.12 4.34
CA LEU A 297 -19.25 -18.50 4.92
C LEU A 297 -18.97 -17.04 5.33
N ASP A 298 -17.86 -16.82 6.03
CA ASP A 298 -17.43 -15.52 6.54
C ASP A 298 -17.44 -14.45 5.43
N GLN A 299 -16.53 -14.54 4.47
CA GLN A 299 -16.41 -13.57 3.38
C GLN A 299 -17.70 -13.41 2.55
N MET A 300 -18.51 -14.47 2.44
CA MET A 300 -19.76 -14.41 1.67
C MET A 300 -20.89 -13.65 2.39
N THR A 301 -20.77 -13.44 3.71
CA THR A 301 -21.88 -12.93 4.53
C THR A 301 -21.50 -11.73 5.39
N ILE A 302 -20.22 -11.52 5.67
CA ILE A 302 -19.74 -10.40 6.47
C ILE A 302 -20.16 -9.06 5.83
N SER A 303 -20.73 -8.20 6.66
CA SER A 303 -21.28 -6.90 6.26
C SER A 303 -20.66 -5.74 7.06
N LEU A 304 -20.07 -6.05 8.20
CA LEU A 304 -19.32 -5.15 9.05
C LEU A 304 -18.28 -5.98 9.78
N SER A 305 -17.06 -5.47 9.88
CA SER A 305 -16.04 -5.92 10.83
C SER A 305 -15.49 -4.72 11.58
N ARG A 306 -15.22 -4.89 12.88
CA ARG A 306 -14.58 -3.88 13.72
C ARG A 306 -13.59 -4.57 14.65
N ILE A 307 -12.30 -4.35 14.40
CA ILE A 307 -11.26 -4.78 15.31
C ILE A 307 -11.29 -3.87 16.55
N ARG A 308 -11.18 -4.48 17.72
CA ARG A 308 -11.10 -3.80 19.02
C ARG A 308 -9.76 -4.16 19.68
N PRO A 309 -9.32 -3.39 20.69
CA PRO A 309 -8.25 -3.86 21.56
C PRO A 309 -8.63 -5.24 22.10
N ASP A 310 -7.80 -6.24 21.83
CA ASP A 310 -7.98 -7.60 22.35
C ASP A 310 -9.29 -8.27 21.92
N GLY A 311 -9.79 -7.95 20.73
CA GLY A 311 -10.97 -8.61 20.20
C GLY A 311 -11.44 -8.06 18.85
N ALA A 312 -12.63 -8.49 18.45
CA ALA A 312 -13.31 -8.00 17.26
C ALA A 312 -14.82 -8.16 17.40
N PHE A 313 -15.55 -7.43 16.56
CA PHE A 313 -16.99 -7.55 16.41
C PHE A 313 -17.36 -7.56 14.93
N ASP A 314 -18.08 -8.59 14.51
CA ASP A 314 -18.45 -8.80 13.12
C ASP A 314 -19.96 -9.00 12.98
N THR A 315 -20.55 -8.52 11.88
CA THR A 315 -21.96 -8.72 11.57
C THR A 315 -22.13 -9.37 10.21
N TYR A 316 -22.92 -10.44 10.17
CA TYR A 316 -23.13 -11.30 9.01
C TYR A 316 -24.58 -11.28 8.55
N ARG A 317 -24.79 -11.11 7.24
CA ARG A 317 -26.13 -11.11 6.62
C ARG A 317 -26.38 -12.41 5.87
N CYS A 318 -27.38 -13.17 6.33
CA CYS A 318 -27.80 -14.43 5.73
C CYS A 318 -28.89 -14.19 4.68
N GLY A 319 -28.49 -13.67 3.52
CA GLY A 319 -29.42 -13.33 2.44
C GLY A 319 -29.87 -14.51 1.55
N THR A 320 -30.78 -14.22 0.61
CA THR A 320 -31.25 -15.20 -0.40
C THR A 320 -30.11 -15.74 -1.28
N SER A 321 -29.06 -14.96 -1.52
CA SER A 321 -27.87 -15.39 -2.27
C SER A 321 -27.15 -16.56 -1.58
N LEU A 322 -27.01 -16.50 -0.25
CA LEU A 322 -26.38 -17.54 0.56
C LEU A 322 -27.18 -18.85 0.52
N ARG A 323 -28.51 -18.75 0.65
CA ARG A 323 -29.41 -19.92 0.48
C ARG A 323 -29.29 -20.52 -0.92
N LYS A 324 -29.25 -19.70 -1.96
CA LYS A 324 -29.05 -20.16 -3.36
C LYS A 324 -27.70 -20.83 -3.55
N ALA A 325 -26.67 -20.39 -2.82
CA ALA A 325 -25.35 -21.02 -2.80
C ALA A 325 -25.34 -22.38 -2.08
N GLY A 326 -26.41 -22.73 -1.36
CA GLY A 326 -26.62 -24.05 -0.77
C GLY A 326 -26.35 -24.10 0.74
N PHE A 327 -26.21 -22.98 1.43
CA PHE A 327 -26.03 -22.93 2.87
C PHE A 327 -27.39 -22.88 3.61
N ASP A 328 -27.57 -23.77 4.57
CA ASP A 328 -28.76 -23.85 5.43
C ASP A 328 -28.61 -22.92 6.65
N ALA A 329 -28.87 -21.63 6.43
CA ALA A 329 -28.80 -20.63 7.49
C ALA A 329 -29.80 -20.90 8.64
N PRO A 330 -31.07 -21.29 8.42
CA PRO A 330 -31.98 -21.64 9.51
C PRO A 330 -31.43 -22.75 10.42
N ALA A 331 -30.89 -23.84 9.86
CA ALA A 331 -30.31 -24.91 10.67
C ALA A 331 -29.09 -24.42 11.46
N PHE A 332 -28.19 -23.68 10.81
CA PHE A 332 -27.04 -23.07 11.48
C PHE A 332 -27.44 -22.16 12.65
N LEU A 333 -28.43 -21.27 12.46
CA LEU A 333 -28.85 -20.32 13.51
C LEU A 333 -29.47 -21.02 14.73
N VAL A 334 -30.11 -22.17 14.53
CA VAL A 334 -30.62 -23.03 15.63
C VAL A 334 -29.46 -23.68 16.39
N GLU A 335 -28.42 -24.14 15.68
CA GLU A 335 -27.24 -24.80 16.25
C GLU A 335 -26.10 -23.83 16.65
N ARG A 336 -26.29 -22.52 16.54
CA ARG A 336 -25.21 -21.53 16.62
C ARG A 336 -24.34 -21.65 17.88
N ASP A 337 -24.94 -22.01 19.01
CA ASP A 337 -24.24 -22.10 20.29
C ASP A 337 -23.34 -23.35 20.31
N VAL A 338 -23.80 -24.46 19.71
CA VAL A 338 -22.98 -25.67 19.47
C VAL A 338 -21.85 -25.35 18.50
N VAL A 339 -22.13 -24.59 17.44
CA VAL A 339 -21.09 -24.14 16.50
C VAL A 339 -20.07 -23.24 17.19
N ALA A 340 -20.49 -22.37 18.12
CA ALA A 340 -19.56 -21.56 18.91
C ALA A 340 -18.65 -22.43 19.78
N GLU A 341 -19.16 -23.49 20.41
CA GLU A 341 -18.35 -24.45 21.17
C GLU A 341 -17.30 -25.16 20.28
N GLU A 342 -17.70 -25.60 19.08
CA GLU A 342 -16.80 -26.21 18.11
C GLU A 342 -15.71 -25.24 17.64
N VAL A 343 -16.09 -24.00 17.31
CA VAL A 343 -15.15 -22.94 16.93
C VAL A 343 -14.16 -22.66 18.06
N ASN A 344 -14.65 -22.52 19.30
CA ASN A 344 -13.78 -22.30 20.46
C ASN A 344 -12.82 -23.46 20.71
N SER A 345 -13.25 -24.70 20.46
CA SER A 345 -12.39 -25.89 20.54
C SER A 345 -11.27 -25.86 19.48
N LEU A 346 -11.61 -25.53 18.22
CA LEU A 346 -10.63 -25.35 17.15
C LEU A 346 -9.61 -24.26 17.50
N LEU A 347 -10.09 -23.10 17.93
CA LEU A 347 -9.26 -21.95 18.32
C LEU A 347 -8.30 -22.31 19.44
N ALA A 348 -8.77 -22.98 20.49
CA ALA A 348 -7.92 -23.43 21.59
C ALA A 348 -6.80 -24.36 21.09
N GLY A 349 -7.13 -25.30 20.19
CA GLY A 349 -6.15 -26.19 19.58
C GLY A 349 -5.11 -25.47 18.70
N TRP A 350 -5.50 -24.41 18.00
CA TRP A 350 -4.60 -23.64 17.14
C TRP A 350 -3.69 -22.71 17.94
N VAL A 351 -4.24 -21.98 18.91
CA VAL A 351 -3.47 -21.06 19.75
C VAL A 351 -2.44 -21.81 20.59
N ALA A 352 -2.78 -22.99 21.10
CA ALA A 352 -1.87 -23.84 21.86
C ALA A 352 -0.61 -24.27 21.07
N ARG A 353 -0.67 -24.26 19.73
CA ARG A 353 0.48 -24.62 18.88
C ARG A 353 1.52 -23.53 18.77
N ARG A 354 1.14 -22.26 19.03
CA ARG A 354 2.06 -21.11 18.93
C ARG A 354 2.77 -21.10 17.57
N SER A 355 1.98 -21.23 16.51
CA SER A 355 2.49 -21.17 15.16
C SER A 355 2.90 -19.73 14.83
N PRO A 356 3.95 -19.55 14.00
CA PRO A 356 4.30 -18.24 13.50
C PRO A 356 3.20 -17.73 12.55
N SER A 357 2.95 -16.42 12.62
CA SER A 357 2.13 -15.69 11.66
C SER A 357 2.88 -14.48 11.10
N ARG A 358 2.57 -14.11 9.86
CA ARG A 358 3.26 -13.01 9.16
C ARG A 358 2.36 -12.35 8.13
N ILE A 359 2.76 -11.17 7.69
CA ILE A 359 2.22 -10.52 6.51
C ILE A 359 3.23 -10.66 5.37
N ASP A 360 2.76 -11.12 4.22
CA ASP A 360 3.51 -11.17 2.97
C ASP A 360 3.00 -10.08 2.03
N SER A 361 3.90 -9.21 1.56
CA SER A 361 3.60 -8.13 0.62
C SER A 361 4.07 -8.43 -0.82
N GLY A 362 4.61 -9.62 -1.08
CA GLY A 362 5.13 -10.00 -2.40
C GLY A 362 6.37 -9.21 -2.83
N GLY A 363 7.10 -8.61 -1.87
CA GLY A 363 8.29 -7.81 -2.12
C GLY A 363 8.03 -6.32 -2.39
N ASP A 364 6.77 -5.89 -2.43
CA ASP A 364 6.40 -4.47 -2.51
C ASP A 364 6.32 -3.87 -1.09
N PRO A 365 7.17 -2.90 -0.72
CA PRO A 365 7.18 -2.29 0.60
C PRO A 365 6.18 -1.15 0.74
N THR A 366 5.44 -0.80 -0.32
CA THR A 366 4.62 0.41 -0.35
C THR A 366 3.23 0.21 0.26
N LEU A 367 2.52 1.30 0.52
CA LEU A 367 1.14 1.28 1.01
C LEU A 367 0.18 0.61 0.02
N ALA A 368 0.42 0.76 -1.29
CA ALA A 368 -0.38 0.21 -2.36
C ALA A 368 -0.28 -1.32 -2.49
N ALA A 369 0.77 -1.92 -1.91
CA ALA A 369 1.02 -3.36 -1.96
C ALA A 369 -0.22 -4.17 -1.55
N ARG A 370 -0.51 -5.21 -2.31
CA ARG A 370 -1.44 -6.25 -1.87
C ARG A 370 -0.74 -7.10 -0.83
N ARG A 371 -1.42 -7.34 0.28
CA ARG A 371 -0.87 -8.09 1.40
C ARG A 371 -1.72 -9.33 1.70
N GLN A 372 -1.04 -10.39 2.13
CA GLN A 372 -1.67 -11.62 2.60
C GLN A 372 -1.16 -11.91 4.02
N TRP A 373 -2.08 -12.10 4.95
CA TRP A 373 -1.78 -12.69 6.24
C TRP A 373 -1.60 -14.20 6.07
N TRP A 374 -0.57 -14.75 6.71
CA TRP A 374 -0.23 -16.17 6.70
C TRP A 374 -0.08 -16.70 8.11
N CYS A 375 -0.56 -17.93 8.33
CA CYS A 375 -0.32 -18.67 9.55
C CYS A 375 -0.35 -20.18 9.30
N ASP A 376 0.56 -20.93 9.91
CA ASP A 376 0.54 -22.39 9.81
C ASP A 376 -0.49 -22.98 10.79
N LEU A 377 -1.52 -23.63 10.25
CA LEU A 377 -2.57 -24.28 11.03
C LEU A 377 -2.61 -25.81 10.75
N PRO A 378 -3.25 -26.61 11.62
CA PRO A 378 -3.51 -28.02 11.31
C PRO A 378 -4.24 -28.20 9.98
N GLY A 379 -3.72 -29.10 9.14
CA GLY A 379 -4.29 -29.38 7.82
C GLY A 379 -3.73 -28.51 6.69
N GLY A 380 -2.93 -27.49 6.98
CA GLY A 380 -2.22 -26.69 5.96
C GLY A 380 -2.11 -25.21 6.32
N PRO A 381 -1.34 -24.44 5.52
CA PRO A 381 -1.18 -23.00 5.75
C PRO A 381 -2.49 -22.26 5.50
N ALA A 382 -2.85 -21.39 6.43
CA ALA A 382 -3.93 -20.42 6.28
C ALA A 382 -3.41 -19.13 5.64
N GLN A 383 -4.23 -18.56 4.78
CA GLN A 383 -4.01 -17.32 4.07
C GLN A 383 -5.28 -16.49 4.02
N ILE A 384 -5.18 -15.20 4.33
CA ILE A 384 -6.26 -14.22 4.21
C ILE A 384 -5.70 -12.93 3.60
N PRO A 385 -6.31 -12.36 2.54
CA PRO A 385 -5.98 -11.01 2.09
C PRO A 385 -6.24 -10.01 3.21
N CYS A 386 -5.19 -9.36 3.71
CA CYS A 386 -5.31 -8.45 4.84
C CYS A 386 -4.28 -7.33 4.76
N GLY A 387 -4.73 -6.09 4.98
CA GLY A 387 -3.90 -4.90 5.05
C GLY A 387 -3.54 -4.47 6.49
N GLY A 388 -4.07 -5.14 7.50
CA GLY A 388 -3.94 -4.81 8.92
C GLY A 388 -2.62 -5.27 9.57
N THR A 389 -2.55 -5.14 10.89
CA THR A 389 -1.41 -5.55 11.71
C THR A 389 -1.73 -6.80 12.52
N HIS A 390 -0.75 -7.66 12.70
CA HIS A 390 -0.95 -8.98 13.32
C HIS A 390 0.12 -9.30 14.34
N VAL A 391 -0.17 -10.26 15.22
CA VAL A 391 0.85 -10.89 16.04
C VAL A 391 1.82 -11.67 15.14
N SER A 392 3.06 -11.80 15.57
CA SER A 392 4.08 -12.62 14.91
C SER A 392 3.96 -14.11 15.25
N ASP A 393 3.28 -14.42 16.36
CA ASP A 393 3.12 -15.77 16.90
C ASP A 393 1.76 -15.91 17.57
N LEU A 394 1.07 -17.03 17.32
CA LEU A 394 -0.25 -17.26 17.91
C LEU A 394 -0.22 -17.36 19.44
N GLY A 395 0.92 -17.71 20.05
CA GLY A 395 1.08 -17.72 21.50
C GLY A 395 0.96 -16.34 22.14
N GLN A 396 1.07 -15.25 21.37
CA GLN A 396 0.82 -13.89 21.86
C GLN A 396 -0.66 -13.61 22.13
N LEU A 397 -1.57 -14.50 21.71
CA LEU A 397 -3.01 -14.33 21.88
C LEU A 397 -3.52 -14.79 23.25
N GLY A 398 -2.80 -15.65 23.97
CA GLY A 398 -3.30 -16.25 25.20
C GLY A 398 -4.43 -17.24 24.93
N ALA A 399 -5.68 -16.82 25.05
CA ALA A 399 -6.85 -17.53 24.54
C ALA A 399 -7.63 -16.68 23.52
N VAL A 400 -8.30 -17.34 22.58
CA VAL A 400 -9.27 -16.70 21.68
C VAL A 400 -10.61 -17.37 21.89
N ARG A 401 -11.65 -16.57 22.07
CA ARG A 401 -13.03 -17.05 22.23
C ARG A 401 -13.99 -16.27 21.35
N VAL A 402 -15.01 -16.96 20.87
CA VAL A 402 -16.13 -16.38 20.12
C VAL A 402 -17.45 -16.65 20.82
N ALA A 403 -18.38 -15.73 20.64
CA ALA A 403 -19.81 -15.91 20.89
C ALA A 403 -20.60 -15.43 19.68
N TYR A 404 -21.72 -16.09 19.38
CA TYR A 404 -22.60 -15.72 18.28
C TYR A 404 -23.97 -15.22 18.78
N GLY A 405 -24.37 -14.04 18.31
CA GLY A 405 -25.70 -13.47 18.55
C GLY A 405 -26.57 -13.54 17.29
N ILE A 406 -27.91 -13.60 17.44
CA ILE A 406 -28.82 -13.45 16.29
C ILE A 406 -29.10 -11.98 16.03
N THR A 407 -29.13 -11.60 14.76
CA THR A 407 -29.62 -10.31 14.30
C THR A 407 -30.83 -10.51 13.40
N GLU A 408 -31.57 -9.44 13.09
CA GLU A 408 -32.71 -9.51 12.17
C GLU A 408 -32.33 -10.08 10.80
N GLN A 409 -31.10 -9.83 10.34
CA GLN A 409 -30.64 -10.18 8.99
C GLN A 409 -29.69 -11.37 8.94
N GLY A 410 -29.36 -11.98 10.09
CA GLY A 410 -28.39 -13.09 10.18
C GLY A 410 -27.88 -13.26 11.60
N PHE A 411 -26.57 -13.05 11.79
CA PHE A 411 -25.91 -13.22 13.08
C PHE A 411 -24.77 -12.22 13.27
N GLU A 412 -24.28 -12.10 14.48
CA GLU A 412 -23.10 -11.32 14.85
C GLU A 412 -22.12 -12.22 15.59
N SER A 413 -20.83 -11.89 15.51
CA SER A 413 -19.77 -12.55 16.27
C SER A 413 -19.05 -11.53 17.14
N THR A 414 -18.85 -11.90 18.41
CA THR A 414 -17.94 -11.19 19.30
C THR A 414 -16.74 -12.09 19.55
N THR A 415 -15.56 -11.64 19.12
CA THR A 415 -14.27 -12.30 19.40
C THR A 415 -13.59 -11.60 20.56
N SER A 416 -13.09 -12.36 21.52
CA SER A 416 -12.30 -11.89 22.66
C SER A 416 -10.95 -12.61 22.70
N VAL A 417 -9.89 -11.86 22.99
CA VAL A 417 -8.52 -12.33 23.07
C VAL A 417 -7.97 -11.98 24.46
N GLY A 418 -7.28 -12.90 25.14
CA GLY A 418 -6.75 -12.65 26.48
C GLY A 418 -6.38 -13.88 27.27
#